data_AF-A0A7C7ARW8-F1
#
_entry.id   AF-A0A7C7ARW8-F1
#
_cell.length_a   1.000
_cell.length_b   1.000
_cell.length_c   1.000
_cell.angle_alpha   90.00
_cell.angle_beta   90.00
_cell.angle_gamma   90.00
#
_symmetry.space_group_name_H-M   'P 1'
#
loop_
_entity.id
_entity.type
_entity.pdbx_description
1 polymer ?
#
loop_
_entity_poly.entity_id
_entity_poly.type
_entity_poly.pdbx_seq_one_letter_code
_entity_poly.pdbx_strand_id
1 'polypeptide(L)'
;MKSYRIPRLQNELNKLLNVTLSQRVRNPQLAWVQVSHVKLSKDLRYAKIYFTHYNNPAGTKEIRDLLYKTSGFFKKQIAGAQLMRTIPELSFHHDNTEERAAKVEALLARIKDRYDDDDGDYDPDIDLDDILEEDDYDSFFDDDEDDYDDYFEDEDDEDEDEY
;
A
#
# COMPACT_ATOMS: atom_id res chain seq x y z
N MET A 1 25.53 18.38 -9.28
CA MET A 1 24.09 18.04 -9.43
C MET A 1 23.58 17.65 -8.05
N LYS A 2 22.50 18.28 -7.54
CA LYS A 2 22.00 17.98 -6.19
C LYS A 2 21.48 16.54 -6.17
N SER A 3 22.12 15.65 -5.42
CA SER A 3 21.66 14.27 -5.25
C SER A 3 20.39 14.28 -4.40
N TYR A 4 19.23 14.32 -5.06
CA TYR A 4 17.96 14.17 -4.37
C TYR A 4 17.74 12.69 -4.08
N ARG A 5 17.54 12.36 -2.79
CA ARG A 5 17.03 11.04 -2.42
C ARG A 5 15.68 10.86 -3.12
N ILE A 6 15.43 9.67 -3.68
CA ILE A 6 14.22 9.34 -4.46
C ILE A 6 12.93 9.87 -3.80
N PRO A 7 12.71 9.76 -2.47
CA PRO A 7 11.50 10.28 -1.84
C PRO A 7 11.31 11.80 -1.99
N ARG A 8 12.40 12.58 -1.95
CA ARG A 8 12.33 14.03 -2.17
C ARG A 8 11.94 14.35 -3.61
N LEU A 9 12.49 13.61 -4.57
CA LEU A 9 12.16 13.77 -5.99
C LEU A 9 10.70 13.41 -6.27
N GLN A 10 10.18 12.34 -5.65
CA GLN A 10 8.77 11.95 -5.75
C GLN A 10 7.85 13.07 -5.24
N ASN A 11 8.16 13.65 -4.08
CA ASN A 11 7.37 14.75 -3.51
C ASN A 11 7.39 16.00 -4.41
N GLU A 12 8.55 16.31 -5.00
CA GLU A 12 8.67 17.45 -5.90
C GLU A 12 7.90 17.23 -7.20
N LEU A 13 7.94 16.01 -7.74
CA LEU A 13 7.13 15.63 -8.91
C LEU A 13 5.64 15.70 -8.59
N ASN A 14 5.21 15.20 -7.43
CA ASN A 14 3.82 15.26 -7.00
C ASN A 14 3.31 16.71 -6.95
N LYS A 15 4.06 17.62 -6.32
CA LYS A 15 3.73 19.05 -6.27
C LYS A 15 3.64 19.66 -7.68
N LEU A 16 4.64 19.40 -8.52
CA LEU A 16 4.67 19.92 -9.89
C LEU A 16 3.47 19.44 -10.70
N LEU A 17 3.10 18.17 -10.59
CA LEU A 17 1.97 17.59 -11.32
C LEU A 17 0.64 18.19 -10.85
N ASN A 18 0.44 18.33 -9.53
CA ASN A 18 -0.76 18.97 -8.98
C ASN A 18 -0.88 20.43 -9.42
N VAL A 19 0.20 21.22 -9.34
CA VAL A 19 0.23 22.60 -9.85
C VAL A 19 -0.09 22.65 -11.34
N THR A 20 0.48 21.72 -12.12
CA THR A 20 0.25 21.65 -13.56
C THR A 20 -1.21 21.32 -13.89
N LEU A 21 -1.81 20.36 -13.19
CA LEU A 21 -3.22 20.01 -13.31
C LEU A 21 -4.11 21.21 -13.02
N SER A 22 -3.96 21.84 -11.86
CA SER A 22 -4.87 22.91 -11.44
C SER A 22 -4.71 24.20 -12.25
N GLN A 23 -3.49 24.57 -12.65
CA GLN A 23 -3.24 25.88 -13.28
C GLN A 23 -3.17 25.84 -14.80
N ARG A 24 -2.75 24.71 -15.40
CA ARG A 24 -2.39 24.65 -16.82
C ARG A 24 -3.26 23.73 -17.65
N VAL A 25 -3.98 22.79 -17.03
CA VAL A 25 -4.88 21.88 -17.75
C VAL A 25 -6.28 22.50 -17.81
N ARG A 26 -6.66 23.04 -18.98
CA ARG A 26 -7.99 23.63 -19.24
C ARG A 26 -9.02 22.59 -19.70
N ASN A 27 -9.04 21.41 -19.08
CA ASN A 27 -10.04 20.40 -19.41
C ASN A 27 -11.05 20.26 -18.25
N PRO A 28 -12.36 20.54 -18.47
CA PRO A 28 -13.38 20.41 -17.44
C PRO A 28 -13.43 19.03 -16.79
N GLN A 29 -13.19 17.96 -17.55
CA GLN A 29 -13.21 16.59 -17.04
C GLN A 29 -12.04 16.26 -16.11
N LEU A 30 -10.97 17.08 -16.13
CA LEU A 30 -9.83 16.94 -15.23
C LEU A 30 -9.87 17.93 -14.06
N ALA A 31 -10.90 18.76 -13.95
CA ALA A 31 -11.00 19.79 -12.93
C ALA A 31 -11.09 19.22 -11.50
N TRP A 32 -11.68 18.03 -11.35
CA TRP A 32 -11.83 17.34 -10.07
C TRP A 32 -10.80 16.25 -9.81
N VAL A 33 -9.71 16.23 -10.59
CA VAL A 33 -8.68 15.20 -10.51
C VAL A 33 -7.48 15.72 -9.74
N GLN A 34 -7.02 14.95 -8.74
CA GLN A 34 -5.85 15.26 -7.94
C GLN A 34 -4.85 14.11 -7.98
N VAL A 35 -3.56 14.41 -7.88
CA VAL A 35 -2.51 13.38 -7.75
C VAL A 35 -2.22 13.13 -6.28
N SER A 36 -2.55 11.94 -5.79
CA SER A 36 -2.30 11.51 -4.41
C SER A 36 -0.82 11.24 -4.17
N HIS A 37 -0.21 10.39 -4.98
CA HIS A 37 1.17 9.97 -4.79
C HIS A 37 1.87 9.64 -6.11
N VAL A 38 3.20 9.76 -6.13
CA VAL A 38 4.04 9.40 -7.28
C VAL A 38 5.09 8.41 -6.82
N LYS A 39 5.18 7.25 -7.47
CA LYS A 39 6.23 6.26 -7.23
C LYS A 39 7.17 6.18 -8.43
N LEU A 40 8.45 6.48 -8.17
CA LEU A 40 9.52 6.36 -9.17
C LEU A 40 10.18 5.00 -9.07
N SER A 41 10.60 4.44 -10.20
CA SER A 41 11.46 3.26 -10.24
C SER A 41 12.87 3.58 -9.75
N LYS A 42 13.63 2.57 -9.32
CA LYS A 42 15.02 2.74 -8.84
C LYS A 42 15.93 3.38 -9.89
N ASP A 43 15.68 3.09 -11.16
CA ASP A 43 16.40 3.60 -12.32
C ASP A 43 15.82 4.93 -12.86
N LEU A 44 14.77 5.46 -12.24
CA LEU A 44 14.10 6.72 -12.62
C LEU A 44 13.53 6.74 -14.05
N ARG A 45 13.40 5.60 -14.72
CA ARG A 45 12.83 5.50 -16.07
C ARG A 45 11.32 5.42 -16.10
N TYR A 46 10.70 4.99 -15.00
CA TYR A 46 9.25 4.83 -14.90
C TYR A 46 8.70 5.57 -13.69
N ALA A 47 7.54 6.21 -13.87
CA ALA A 47 6.82 6.91 -12.84
C ALA A 47 5.36 6.44 -12.80
N LYS A 48 4.97 5.78 -11.70
CA LYS A 48 3.58 5.45 -11.41
C LYS A 48 2.93 6.62 -10.68
N ILE A 49 1.97 7.25 -11.32
CA ILE A 49 1.20 8.37 -10.80
C ILE A 49 -0.14 7.84 -10.33
N TYR A 50 -0.39 8.00 -9.03
CA TYR A 50 -1.66 7.66 -8.40
C TYR A 50 -2.53 8.90 -8.34
N PHE A 51 -3.76 8.82 -8.85
CA PHE A 51 -4.71 9.93 -8.88
C PHE A 51 -6.04 9.52 -8.25
N THR A 52 -6.70 10.49 -7.64
CA THR A 52 -8.09 10.40 -7.19
C THR A 52 -8.91 11.41 -7.94
N HIS A 53 -10.22 11.21 -7.95
CA HIS A 53 -11.17 12.21 -8.39
C HIS A 53 -12.38 12.21 -7.48
N TYR A 54 -12.90 13.39 -7.18
CA TYR A 54 -14.08 13.55 -6.31
C TYR A 54 -15.21 14.17 -7.09
N ASN A 55 -16.39 13.53 -7.06
CA ASN A 55 -17.61 14.06 -7.68
C ASN A 55 -17.43 14.43 -9.17
N ASN A 56 -16.65 13.63 -9.91
CA ASN A 56 -16.41 13.85 -11.33
C ASN A 56 -17.55 13.23 -12.16
N PRO A 57 -18.15 13.94 -13.12
CA PRO A 57 -19.15 13.37 -14.03
C PRO A 57 -18.57 12.30 -14.98
N ALA A 58 -17.25 12.31 -15.20
CA ALA A 58 -16.56 11.33 -16.03
C ALA A 58 -16.15 10.07 -15.23
N GLY A 59 -16.21 8.91 -15.85
CA GLY A 59 -15.77 7.66 -15.22
C GLY A 59 -14.25 7.58 -15.05
N THR A 60 -13.77 6.80 -14.09
CA THR A 60 -12.33 6.61 -13.81
C THR A 60 -11.51 6.22 -15.04
N LYS A 61 -12.07 5.36 -15.92
CA LYS A 61 -11.42 4.93 -17.16
C LYS A 61 -11.25 6.09 -18.14
N GLU A 62 -12.28 6.91 -18.30
CA GLU A 62 -12.26 8.06 -19.20
C GLU A 62 -11.24 9.11 -18.71
N ILE A 63 -11.26 9.41 -17.41
CA ILE A 63 -10.28 10.30 -16.78
C ILE A 63 -8.86 9.80 -17.02
N ARG A 64 -8.62 8.50 -16.82
CA ARG A 64 -7.31 7.87 -17.06
C ARG A 64 -6.89 8.03 -18.52
N ASP A 65 -7.78 7.82 -19.47
CA ASP A 65 -7.47 7.95 -20.90
C ASP A 65 -7.19 9.42 -21.28
N LEU A 66 -7.87 10.39 -20.65
CA LEU A 66 -7.55 11.81 -20.76
C LEU A 66 -6.17 12.15 -20.16
N LEU A 67 -5.83 11.58 -19.00
CA LEU A 67 -4.50 11.74 -18.39
C LEU A 67 -3.40 11.19 -19.30
N TYR A 68 -3.64 10.05 -19.96
CA TYR A 68 -2.72 9.53 -20.98
C TYR A 68 -2.57 10.46 -22.17
N LYS A 69 -3.66 11.06 -22.68
CA LYS A 69 -3.60 12.06 -23.78
C LYS A 69 -2.83 13.32 -23.36
N THR A 70 -2.93 13.72 -22.10
CA THR A 70 -2.23 14.89 -21.54
C THR A 70 -0.82 14.58 -21.02
N SER A 71 -0.39 13.31 -21.06
CA SER A 71 0.94 12.87 -20.60
C SER A 71 2.10 13.64 -21.23
N GLY A 72 2.04 13.95 -22.54
CA GLY A 72 3.06 14.74 -23.22
C GLY A 72 3.21 16.15 -22.65
N PHE A 73 2.10 16.75 -22.20
CA PHE A 73 2.14 18.05 -21.53
C PHE A 73 2.83 17.96 -20.18
N PHE A 74 2.51 16.93 -19.37
CA PHE A 74 3.20 16.69 -18.11
C PHE A 74 4.70 16.46 -18.31
N LYS A 75 5.09 15.65 -19.31
CA LYS A 75 6.51 15.43 -19.66
C LYS A 75 7.22 16.76 -19.96
N LYS A 76 6.57 17.67 -20.71
CA LYS A 76 7.13 19.00 -21.00
C LYS A 76 7.30 19.87 -19.75
N GLN A 77 6.35 19.81 -18.81
CA GLN A 77 6.48 20.56 -17.54
C GLN A 77 7.58 20.00 -16.64
N ILE A 78 7.71 18.68 -16.58
CA ILE A 78 8.80 18.00 -15.84
C ILE A 78 10.16 18.39 -16.43
N ALA A 79 10.27 18.42 -17.76
CA ALA A 79 11.47 18.88 -18.46
C ALA A 79 11.85 20.32 -18.07
N GLY A 80 10.87 21.23 -18.10
CA GLY A 80 11.06 22.64 -17.78
C GLY A 80 11.41 22.90 -16.30
N ALA A 81 10.97 22.04 -15.39
CA ALA A 81 11.32 22.12 -13.96
C ALA A 81 12.76 21.68 -13.68
N GLN A 82 13.45 21.07 -14.65
CA GLN A 82 14.85 20.64 -14.57
C GLN A 82 15.16 19.78 -13.33
N LEU A 83 14.17 18.99 -12.88
CA LEU A 83 14.26 18.14 -11.69
C LEU A 83 15.12 16.90 -11.94
N MET A 84 15.17 16.41 -13.19
CA MET A 84 15.85 15.18 -13.58
C MET A 84 16.36 15.23 -15.02
N ARG A 85 17.41 14.45 -15.31
CA ARG A 85 18.05 14.40 -16.64
C ARG A 85 17.20 13.66 -17.67
N THR A 86 16.60 12.55 -17.25
CA THR A 86 15.76 11.70 -18.09
C THR A 86 14.35 11.77 -17.56
N ILE A 87 13.40 12.07 -18.45
CA ILE A 87 11.98 12.15 -18.10
C ILE A 87 11.44 10.72 -18.10
N PRO A 88 10.81 10.26 -17.01
CA PRO A 88 10.27 8.92 -16.93
C PRO A 88 9.04 8.75 -17.83
N GLU A 89 8.77 7.51 -18.20
CA GLU A 89 7.47 7.12 -18.72
C GLU A 89 6.42 7.16 -17.61
N LEU A 90 5.31 7.85 -17.89
CA LEU A 90 4.26 8.13 -16.92
C LEU A 90 3.14 7.10 -17.07
N SER A 91 2.83 6.37 -16.00
CA SER A 91 1.65 5.49 -15.94
C SER A 91 0.66 6.01 -14.91
N PHE A 92 -0.63 6.01 -15.26
CA PHE A 92 -1.69 6.55 -14.40
C PHE A 92 -2.53 5.44 -13.79
N HIS A 93 -2.68 5.49 -12.47
CA HIS A 93 -3.41 4.52 -11.68
C HIS A 93 -4.40 5.25 -10.76
N HIS A 94 -5.63 4.76 -10.69
CA HIS A 94 -6.58 5.28 -9.72
C HIS A 94 -6.20 4.79 -8.32
N ASP A 95 -6.21 5.70 -7.36
CA ASP A 95 -5.89 5.40 -5.98
C ASP A 95 -7.16 4.94 -5.24
N ASN A 96 -7.28 3.64 -5.00
CA ASN A 96 -8.38 3.07 -4.21
C ASN A 96 -8.04 3.01 -2.70
N THR A 97 -6.99 3.71 -2.25
CA THR A 97 -6.54 3.60 -0.85
C THR A 97 -7.60 4.07 0.14
N GLU A 98 -8.40 5.10 -0.17
CA GLU A 98 -9.51 5.54 0.69
C GLU A 98 -10.60 4.47 0.83
N GLU A 99 -11.03 3.87 -0.29
CA GLU A 99 -12.03 2.79 -0.27
C GLU A 99 -11.52 1.57 0.52
N ARG A 100 -10.23 1.27 0.38
CA ARG A 100 -9.58 0.20 1.14
C ARG A 100 -9.47 0.54 2.63
N ALA A 101 -9.17 1.78 2.98
CA ALA A 101 -9.08 2.25 4.37
C ALA A 101 -10.46 2.16 5.05
N ALA A 102 -11.53 2.63 4.40
CA ALA A 102 -12.89 2.53 4.90
C ALA A 102 -13.31 1.07 5.12
N LYS A 103 -12.90 0.15 4.24
CA LYS A 103 -13.14 -1.29 4.40
C LYS A 103 -12.39 -1.87 5.60
N VAL A 104 -11.14 -1.46 5.82
CA VAL A 104 -10.36 -1.89 6.99
C VAL A 104 -10.99 -1.37 8.26
N GLU A 105 -11.39 -0.11 8.31
CA GLU A 105 -12.06 0.50 9.45
C GLU A 105 -13.39 -0.21 9.78
N ALA A 106 -14.19 -0.55 8.78
CA ALA A 106 -15.41 -1.32 8.96
C ALA A 106 -15.13 -2.75 9.49
N LEU A 107 -14.05 -3.40 9.04
CA LEU A 107 -13.64 -4.71 9.56
C LEU A 107 -13.17 -4.61 11.01
N LEU A 108 -12.38 -3.58 11.34
CA LEU A 108 -11.91 -3.33 12.71
C LEU A 108 -13.07 -3.02 13.65
N ALA A 109 -14.03 -2.19 13.23
CA ALA A 109 -15.24 -1.91 14.01
C ALA A 109 -16.04 -3.18 14.29
N ARG A 110 -16.23 -4.05 13.28
CA ARG A 110 -16.92 -5.34 13.45
C ARG A 110 -16.20 -6.27 14.42
N ILE A 111 -14.87 -6.28 14.42
CA ILE A 111 -14.08 -7.06 15.38
C ILE A 111 -14.28 -6.50 16.78
N LYS A 112 -14.23 -5.16 16.94
CA LYS A 112 -14.43 -4.51 18.23
C LYS A 112 -15.81 -4.81 18.83
N ASP A 113 -16.89 -4.68 18.05
CA ASP A 113 -18.24 -5.04 18.52
C ASP A 113 -18.30 -6.48 19.05
N ARG A 114 -17.59 -7.43 18.41
CA ARG A 114 -17.54 -8.82 18.89
C ARG A 114 -16.79 -9.02 20.21
N TYR A 115 -15.85 -8.13 20.54
CA TYR A 115 -15.15 -8.15 21.82
C TYR A 115 -15.93 -7.38 22.90
N ASP A 116 -16.67 -6.34 22.52
CA ASP A 116 -17.56 -5.61 23.44
C ASP A 116 -18.86 -6.41 23.76
N ASP A 117 -19.24 -7.40 22.93
CA ASP A 117 -20.36 -8.35 23.21
C ASP A 117 -19.92 -9.58 24.05
N ASP A 118 -18.62 -9.78 24.27
CA ASP A 118 -18.07 -10.82 25.16
C ASP A 118 -17.84 -10.22 26.55
N ASP A 119 -18.93 -9.79 27.19
CA ASP A 119 -19.00 -9.44 28.61
C ASP A 119 -18.92 -10.73 29.46
N GLY A 120 -17.95 -11.60 29.20
CA GLY A 120 -17.40 -12.41 30.28
C GLY A 120 -16.79 -11.42 31.27
N ASP A 121 -17.18 -11.49 32.54
CA ASP A 121 -16.71 -10.60 33.57
C ASP A 121 -15.18 -10.64 33.63
N TYR A 122 -14.54 -9.63 33.02
CA TYR A 122 -13.15 -9.32 33.28
C TYR A 122 -13.10 -8.83 34.71
N ASP A 123 -12.92 -9.76 35.63
CA ASP A 123 -12.69 -9.47 37.04
C ASP A 123 -11.19 -9.19 37.23
N PRO A 124 -10.79 -7.92 37.45
CA PRO A 124 -9.39 -7.56 37.68
C PRO A 124 -8.84 -8.12 38.99
N ASP A 125 -9.71 -8.67 39.85
CA ASP A 125 -9.36 -9.36 41.08
C ASP A 125 -9.24 -10.89 40.89
N ILE A 126 -9.36 -11.39 39.64
CA ILE A 126 -8.90 -12.74 39.33
C ILE A 126 -7.38 -12.75 39.47
N ASP A 127 -6.92 -13.29 40.60
CA ASP A 127 -5.52 -13.61 40.77
C ASP A 127 -5.14 -14.61 39.68
N LEU A 128 -4.11 -14.27 38.89
CA LEU A 128 -3.57 -15.16 37.85
C LEU A 128 -3.16 -16.52 38.45
N ASP A 129 -2.85 -16.51 39.75
CA ASP A 129 -2.52 -17.66 40.58
C ASP A 129 -3.75 -18.57 40.86
N ASP A 130 -4.98 -18.07 40.79
CA ASP A 130 -6.23 -18.85 40.96
C ASP A 130 -6.67 -19.55 39.65
N ILE A 131 -6.30 -19.01 38.48
CA ILE A 131 -6.51 -19.71 37.18
C ILE A 131 -5.42 -20.77 36.97
N LEU A 132 -4.23 -20.55 37.51
CA LEU A 132 -3.14 -21.50 37.54
C LEU A 132 -3.29 -22.40 38.79
N GLU A 133 -4.44 -23.07 38.94
CA GLU A 133 -4.45 -24.25 39.81
C GLU A 133 -3.40 -25.23 39.24
N GLU A 134 -2.35 -25.51 40.03
CA GLU A 134 -1.18 -26.32 39.65
C GLU A 134 -1.56 -27.72 39.11
N ASP A 135 -2.81 -28.15 39.30
CA ASP A 135 -3.30 -29.49 38.97
C ASP A 135 -3.61 -29.71 37.47
N ASP A 136 -3.69 -28.67 36.63
CA ASP A 136 -3.99 -28.83 35.19
C ASP A 136 -2.75 -28.75 34.27
N TYR A 137 -1.56 -28.44 34.83
CA TYR A 137 -0.31 -28.46 34.07
C TYR A 137 0.31 -29.86 33.96
N ASP A 138 0.01 -30.75 34.91
CA ASP A 138 0.56 -32.11 34.95
C ASP A 138 -0.15 -33.08 33.99
N SER A 139 -1.33 -32.75 33.45
CA SER A 139 -2.03 -33.63 32.50
C SER A 139 -1.54 -33.52 31.05
N PHE A 140 -0.74 -32.50 30.72
CA PHE A 140 -0.25 -32.30 29.35
C PHE A 140 1.06 -33.05 29.06
N PHE A 141 1.75 -33.56 30.08
CA PHE A 141 3.06 -34.21 29.93
C PHE A 141 3.06 -35.73 30.14
N ASP A 142 1.92 -36.34 30.47
CA ASP A 142 1.89 -37.74 30.93
C ASP A 142 1.27 -38.75 29.95
N ASP A 143 1.03 -38.40 28.68
CA ASP A 143 0.81 -39.42 27.65
C ASP A 143 1.41 -39.01 26.30
N ASP A 144 2.17 -39.95 25.73
CA ASP A 144 2.80 -39.98 24.41
C ASP A 144 4.17 -39.27 24.26
N GLU A 145 5.19 -39.85 24.90
CA GLU A 145 6.62 -39.61 24.64
C GLU A 145 7.15 -40.32 23.36
N ASP A 146 6.28 -40.85 22.49
CA ASP A 146 6.69 -41.74 21.39
C ASP A 146 6.10 -41.34 20.01
N ASP A 147 6.49 -40.21 19.38
CA ASP A 147 6.42 -40.10 17.89
C ASP A 147 7.19 -38.93 17.23
N TYR A 148 8.36 -38.52 17.74
CA TYR A 148 9.19 -37.48 17.09
C TYR A 148 10.50 -38.03 16.54
N ASP A 149 10.44 -39.07 15.71
CA ASP A 149 11.65 -39.69 15.13
C ASP A 149 11.55 -39.97 13.61
N ASP A 150 10.74 -39.22 12.83
CA ASP A 150 10.61 -39.54 11.39
C ASP A 150 10.45 -38.37 10.39
N TYR A 151 11.05 -37.20 10.63
CA TYR A 151 11.03 -36.10 9.63
C TYR A 151 12.40 -35.48 9.30
N PHE A 152 13.46 -36.28 9.37
CA PHE A 152 14.76 -35.93 8.79
C PHE A 152 15.32 -37.10 7.98
N GLU A 153 14.75 -37.34 6.80
CA GLU A 153 15.46 -37.93 5.68
C GLU A 153 15.31 -37.01 4.46
N ASP A 154 16.44 -36.38 4.13
CA ASP A 154 17.01 -36.20 2.79
C ASP A 154 16.14 -35.64 1.66
N GLU A 155 16.52 -34.46 1.18
CA GLU A 155 17.18 -34.32 -0.13
C GLU A 155 17.69 -32.88 -0.27
N ASP A 156 18.96 -32.69 0.14
CA ASP A 156 19.87 -31.88 -0.67
C ASP A 156 19.96 -32.57 -2.03
N ASP A 157 19.60 -31.88 -3.10
CA ASP A 157 20.35 -32.00 -4.33
C ASP A 157 20.28 -30.68 -5.11
N GLU A 158 21.48 -30.19 -5.36
CA GLU A 158 21.85 -29.12 -6.26
C GLU A 158 21.40 -29.46 -7.70
N ASP A 159 21.19 -28.42 -8.50
CA ASP A 159 21.74 -28.29 -9.86
C ASP A 159 21.10 -27.03 -10.49
N GLU A 160 21.84 -25.94 -10.62
CA GLU A 160 22.72 -25.64 -11.76
C GLU A 160 22.01 -25.62 -13.13
N ASP A 161 21.96 -24.40 -13.66
CA ASP A 161 22.17 -24.01 -15.06
C ASP A 161 21.10 -24.12 -16.16
N GLU A 162 21.11 -23.01 -16.93
CA GLU A 162 20.78 -22.82 -18.35
C GLU A 162 19.30 -22.91 -18.79
N TYR A 163 18.71 -21.94 -19.48
CA TYR A 163 19.21 -21.04 -20.54
C TYR A 163 18.56 -19.64 -20.48
#